data_AF-A0A1Q7X1L9-F1
#
_entry.id   AF-A0A1Q7X1L9-F1
#
_cell.length_a   1.000
_cell.length_b   1.000
_cell.length_c   1.000
_cell.angle_alpha   90.00
_cell.angle_beta   90.00
_cell.angle_gamma   90.00
#
_symmetry.space_group_name_H-M   'P 1'
#
loop_
_entity.id
_entity.type
_entity.pdbx_description
1 polymer ?
#
loop_
_entity_poly.entity_id
_entity_poly.type
_entity_poly.pdbx_seq_one_letter_code
_entity_poly.pdbx_strand_id
1 'polypeptide(L)'
;MHRTGPRCKDDPACHNRFHPAIPPVITVRPGDTVFMETRDAFDGQITRTSTERDVIPTFAGGPLDLNLVHPLTGPVAIEGAEPGDLLEVHIVDIIPDTFAYTVNVPGFGFLRNEIPGPAILHWDIVGDVATSRDLPGVRIHADSSMGTMGIALSVAKTDDVFAREEELRLRGGFVLPPEPAGAVPARLCGPSGPVRSRCLRTIPTRENAGNIDVKQLTKGGTLLIPVFVRGALFSAGDAHFAQGDGEISGTTMEMNTTFVVRFGLRKGEARRLDITTFQFERNSFFAPPERAVPRRFFATIGISFPDSAGKNQSEDLTLSARNAALSMIDHLVKTRGLTRQQAYMLSSTAVDLHINQLVDVPNFLVSAFLHLHVFQDEEEK
;
A
#
# COMPACT_ATOMS: atom_id res chain seq x y z
N MET A 1 20.85 6.24 1.55
CA MET A 1 20.03 7.45 1.74
C MET A 1 19.49 7.36 3.15
N HIS A 2 20.07 8.15 4.06
CA HIS A 2 19.65 8.19 5.45
C HIS A 2 18.49 9.16 5.62
N ARG A 3 17.53 8.78 6.45
CA ARG A 3 16.42 9.61 6.86
C ARG A 3 16.93 10.67 7.85
N THR A 4 16.54 11.92 7.66
CA THR A 4 16.92 13.01 8.58
C THR A 4 15.72 13.82 9.06
N GLY A 5 15.77 14.31 10.29
CA GLY A 5 14.67 15.09 10.86
C GLY A 5 13.42 14.26 11.22
N PRO A 6 12.49 14.86 11.99
CA PRO A 6 11.34 14.13 12.51
C PRO A 6 10.28 13.85 11.43
N ARG A 7 10.18 14.67 10.39
CA ARG A 7 9.14 14.61 9.35
C ARG A 7 9.73 14.74 7.94
N CYS A 8 8.96 14.34 6.93
CA CYS A 8 9.36 14.44 5.53
C CYS A 8 9.75 15.85 5.09
N LYS A 9 9.06 16.88 5.59
CA LYS A 9 9.37 18.29 5.29
C LYS A 9 10.77 18.74 5.79
N ASP A 10 11.32 18.03 6.77
CA ASP A 10 12.61 18.32 7.40
C ASP A 10 13.74 17.49 6.77
N ASP A 11 13.41 16.67 5.75
CA ASP A 11 14.29 15.72 5.11
C ASP A 11 14.49 16.09 3.63
N PRO A 12 15.69 16.51 3.19
CA PRO A 12 15.93 16.90 1.80
C PRO A 12 15.81 15.73 0.82
N ALA A 13 15.84 14.48 1.32
CA ALA A 13 15.65 13.28 0.53
C ALA A 13 14.21 12.77 0.50
N CYS A 14 13.26 13.52 1.09
CA CYS A 14 11.87 13.12 1.16
C CYS A 14 10.94 14.04 0.35
N HIS A 15 9.91 13.45 -0.24
CA HIS A 15 8.78 14.15 -0.86
C HIS A 15 7.50 13.32 -0.69
N ASN A 16 6.33 13.92 -0.89
CA ASN A 16 5.05 13.20 -0.77
C ASN A 16 4.12 13.45 -1.96
N ARG A 17 4.69 13.80 -3.12
CA ARG A 17 3.95 14.04 -4.36
C ARG A 17 4.76 13.55 -5.54
N PHE A 18 4.13 12.90 -6.51
CA PHE A 18 4.81 12.61 -7.78
C PHE A 18 4.72 13.83 -8.71
N HIS A 19 5.88 14.34 -9.14
CA HIS A 19 5.99 15.35 -10.19
C HIS A 19 7.39 15.33 -10.82
N PRO A 20 7.55 15.42 -12.15
CA PRO A 20 8.86 15.32 -12.81
C PRO A 20 9.81 16.50 -12.55
N ALA A 21 9.30 17.60 -11.98
CA ALA A 21 10.12 18.74 -11.58
C ALA A 21 10.80 18.57 -10.20
N ILE A 22 10.48 17.51 -9.45
CA ILE A 22 11.18 17.21 -8.20
C ILE A 22 12.58 16.69 -8.57
N PRO A 23 13.65 17.38 -8.14
CA PRO A 23 15.01 16.99 -8.53
C PRO A 23 15.40 15.66 -7.87
N PRO A 24 16.21 14.83 -8.54
CA PRO A 24 16.73 13.62 -7.92
C PRO A 24 17.69 13.97 -6.78
N VAL A 25 17.68 13.16 -5.73
CA VAL A 25 18.59 13.26 -4.59
C VAL A 25 19.97 12.68 -4.96
N ILE A 26 19.96 11.57 -5.71
CA ILE A 26 21.16 10.90 -6.22
C ILE A 26 20.90 10.36 -7.63
N THR A 27 21.97 10.12 -8.38
CA THR A 27 21.94 9.40 -9.65
C THR A 27 22.78 8.13 -9.52
N VAL A 28 22.29 7.00 -10.04
CA VAL A 28 22.94 5.69 -9.98
C VAL A 28 22.95 5.01 -11.34
N ARG A 29 23.85 4.07 -11.54
CA ARG A 29 23.91 3.24 -12.76
C ARG A 29 23.04 1.99 -12.61
N PRO A 30 22.50 1.44 -13.71
CA PRO A 30 21.96 0.09 -13.68
C PRO A 30 22.96 -0.91 -13.08
N GLY A 31 22.51 -1.75 -12.16
CA GLY A 31 23.32 -2.68 -11.37
C GLY A 31 23.71 -2.17 -9.98
N ASP A 32 23.68 -0.85 -9.75
CA ASP A 32 24.00 -0.28 -8.43
C ASP A 32 22.90 -0.63 -7.41
N THR A 33 23.33 -0.89 -6.17
CA THR A 33 22.42 -1.13 -5.03
C THR A 33 22.32 0.13 -4.17
N VAL A 34 21.10 0.52 -3.82
CA VAL A 34 20.78 1.69 -3.00
C VAL A 34 20.12 1.22 -1.71
N PHE A 35 20.62 1.74 -0.58
CA PHE A 35 20.00 1.60 0.73
C PHE A 35 19.16 2.84 0.98
N MET A 36 17.88 2.67 1.30
CA MET A 36 16.91 3.74 1.48
C MET A 36 16.23 3.57 2.84
N GLU A 37 16.50 4.46 3.79
CA GLU A 37 15.68 4.56 5.00
C GLU A 37 14.37 5.25 4.63
N THR A 38 13.23 4.63 4.92
CA THR A 38 11.90 5.19 4.63
C THR A 38 11.11 5.40 5.91
N ARG A 39 10.09 6.25 5.82
CA ARG A 39 9.14 6.52 6.89
C ARG A 39 7.91 5.62 6.74
N ASP A 40 7.22 5.40 7.85
CA ASP A 40 5.86 4.85 7.84
C ASP A 40 4.88 5.73 7.03
N ALA A 41 3.76 5.15 6.64
CA ALA A 41 2.71 5.78 5.81
C ALA A 41 2.29 7.17 6.30
N PHE A 42 2.25 7.37 7.62
CA PHE A 42 1.73 8.59 8.24
C PHE A 42 2.81 9.60 8.63
N ASP A 43 4.06 9.44 8.15
CA ASP A 43 5.15 10.37 8.42
C ASP A 43 5.41 10.55 9.93
N GLY A 44 5.37 9.45 10.69
CA GLY A 44 5.62 9.43 12.13
C GLY A 44 4.53 10.09 12.98
N GLN A 45 3.31 10.23 12.47
CA GLN A 45 2.15 10.69 13.27
C GLN A 45 1.66 9.62 14.24
N ILE A 46 1.79 8.36 13.87
CA ILE A 46 1.37 7.22 14.69
C ILE A 46 2.61 6.64 15.38
N THR A 47 2.49 6.38 16.67
CA THR A 47 3.59 5.97 17.54
C THR A 47 3.19 4.81 18.43
N ARG A 48 4.17 4.21 19.12
CA ARG A 48 3.96 3.15 20.11
C ARG A 48 2.98 3.52 21.22
N THR A 49 2.74 4.80 21.46
CA THR A 49 1.84 5.32 22.51
C THR A 49 0.59 5.98 21.96
N SER A 50 0.37 5.92 20.64
CA SER A 50 -0.82 6.49 20.01
C SER A 50 -2.08 5.77 20.48
N THR A 51 -3.18 6.49 20.42
CA THR A 51 -4.50 6.03 20.85
C THR A 51 -5.49 6.16 19.70
N GLU A 52 -6.70 5.64 19.87
CA GLU A 52 -7.78 5.82 18.89
C GLU A 52 -8.07 7.30 18.58
N ARG A 53 -7.78 8.21 19.51
CA ARG A 53 -7.90 9.65 19.27
C ARG A 53 -6.93 10.12 18.18
N ASP A 54 -5.73 9.56 18.15
CA ASP A 54 -4.65 9.99 17.27
C ASP A 54 -4.85 9.52 15.82
N VAL A 55 -5.76 8.56 15.60
CA VAL A 55 -6.09 8.06 14.25
C VAL A 55 -7.26 8.81 13.61
N ILE A 56 -7.89 9.74 14.33
CA ILE A 56 -9.00 10.53 13.79
C ILE A 56 -8.43 11.60 12.84
N PRO A 57 -8.90 11.67 11.58
CA PRO A 57 -8.37 12.62 10.61
C PRO A 57 -8.76 14.06 10.93
N THR A 58 -7.96 15.02 10.47
CA THR A 58 -8.18 16.46 10.68
C THR A 58 -9.53 16.95 10.18
N PHE A 59 -10.02 16.43 9.05
CA PHE A 59 -11.35 16.77 8.54
C PHE A 59 -12.50 16.25 9.41
N ALA A 60 -12.23 15.30 10.32
CA ALA A 60 -13.16 14.77 11.31
C ALA A 60 -12.87 15.30 12.73
N GLY A 61 -12.07 16.35 12.86
CA GLY A 61 -11.77 17.00 14.15
C GLY A 61 -10.67 16.34 14.99
N GLY A 62 -9.93 15.37 14.41
CA GLY A 62 -8.79 14.74 15.06
C GLY A 62 -7.43 15.33 14.65
N PRO A 63 -6.32 14.74 15.13
CA PRO A 63 -4.98 15.25 14.88
C PRO A 63 -4.30 14.66 13.63
N LEU A 64 -4.82 13.60 13.01
CA LEU A 64 -4.16 12.91 11.91
C LEU A 64 -4.28 13.70 10.59
N ASP A 65 -3.17 14.25 10.12
CA ASP A 65 -3.11 14.97 8.84
C ASP A 65 -2.77 14.02 7.69
N LEU A 66 -3.81 13.63 6.94
CA LEU A 66 -3.68 12.78 5.76
C LEU A 66 -3.05 13.49 4.55
N ASN A 67 -2.80 14.81 4.61
CA ASN A 67 -2.11 15.50 3.51
C ASN A 67 -0.60 15.21 3.46
N LEU A 68 -0.06 14.74 4.58
CA LEU A 68 1.34 14.35 4.73
C LEU A 68 1.63 12.99 4.08
N VAL A 69 0.61 12.16 3.93
CA VAL A 69 0.65 10.81 3.35
C VAL A 69 0.88 10.86 1.82
N HIS A 70 1.76 10.04 1.24
CA HIS A 70 2.77 9.14 1.82
C HIS A 70 4.14 9.83 1.77
N PRO A 71 4.97 9.80 2.83
CA PRO A 71 6.35 10.28 2.75
C PRO A 71 7.24 9.28 2.00
N LEU A 72 7.83 9.70 0.89
CA LEU A 72 8.66 8.86 0.02
C LEU A 72 10.12 9.32 0.06
N THR A 73 11.03 8.37 0.24
CA THR A 73 12.47 8.59 0.09
C THR A 73 12.83 8.53 -1.39
N GLY A 74 13.50 9.58 -1.91
CA GLY A 74 13.81 9.74 -3.33
C GLY A 74 13.68 11.20 -3.79
N PRO A 75 13.67 11.47 -5.11
CA PRO A 75 13.82 10.51 -6.19
C PRO A 75 15.27 10.07 -6.43
N VAL A 76 15.47 8.82 -6.85
CA VAL A 76 16.71 8.29 -7.42
C VAL A 76 16.60 8.37 -8.94
N ALA A 77 17.57 9.02 -9.58
CA ALA A 77 17.70 9.00 -11.04
C ALA A 77 18.54 7.80 -11.50
N ILE A 78 18.10 7.11 -12.54
CA ILE A 78 18.79 5.95 -13.12
C ILE A 78 19.45 6.39 -14.43
N GLU A 79 20.78 6.30 -14.48
CA GLU A 79 21.56 6.69 -15.66
C GLU A 79 21.13 5.89 -16.90
N GLY A 80 20.89 6.61 -18.00
CA GLY A 80 20.50 6.00 -19.28
C GLY A 80 19.02 5.59 -19.37
N ALA A 81 18.20 5.75 -18.34
CA ALA A 81 16.75 5.53 -18.42
C ALA A 81 16.08 6.62 -19.26
N GLU A 82 15.32 6.23 -20.28
CA GLU A 82 14.63 7.12 -21.21
C GLU A 82 13.17 6.67 -21.43
N PRO A 83 12.27 7.58 -21.82
CA PRO A 83 10.88 7.23 -22.09
C PRO A 83 10.71 6.07 -23.10
N GLY A 84 9.97 5.04 -22.69
CA GLY A 84 9.75 3.81 -23.46
C GLY A 84 10.69 2.65 -23.11
N ASP A 85 11.64 2.84 -22.20
CA ASP A 85 12.31 1.74 -21.50
C ASP A 85 11.39 1.09 -20.45
N LEU A 86 11.76 -0.09 -19.97
CA LEU A 86 11.20 -0.70 -18.78
C LEU A 86 12.25 -0.68 -17.65
N LEU A 87 11.93 -0.01 -16.54
CA LEU A 87 12.76 0.02 -15.34
C LEU A 87 12.54 -1.26 -14.54
N GLU A 88 13.62 -1.95 -14.18
CA GLU A 88 13.59 -3.06 -13.23
C GLU A 88 13.96 -2.55 -11.84
N VAL A 89 13.10 -2.81 -10.87
CA VAL A 89 13.29 -2.48 -9.45
C VAL A 89 13.38 -3.80 -8.71
N HIS A 90 14.61 -4.27 -8.49
CA HIS A 90 14.87 -5.52 -7.79
C HIS A 90 14.90 -5.27 -6.28
N ILE A 91 14.01 -5.94 -5.56
CA ILE A 91 13.91 -5.89 -4.10
C ILE A 91 15.00 -6.80 -3.52
N VAL A 92 16.11 -6.21 -3.09
CA VAL A 92 17.25 -6.95 -2.53
C VAL A 92 16.97 -7.33 -1.07
N ASP A 93 16.42 -6.39 -0.29
CA ASP A 93 15.98 -6.64 1.08
C ASP A 93 14.97 -5.57 1.54
N ILE A 94 14.15 -5.92 2.50
CA ILE A 94 13.27 -4.99 3.24
C ILE A 94 13.51 -5.31 4.70
N ILE A 95 14.20 -4.41 5.42
CA ILE A 95 14.64 -4.66 6.80
C ILE A 95 13.65 -3.97 7.75
N PRO A 96 12.79 -4.74 8.45
CA PRO A 96 11.76 -4.17 9.31
C PRO A 96 12.30 -3.28 10.44
N ASP A 97 11.52 -2.29 10.83
CA ASP A 97 11.67 -1.65 12.14
C ASP A 97 11.19 -2.60 13.26
N THR A 98 11.38 -2.18 14.50
CA THR A 98 10.95 -2.89 15.72
C THR A 98 9.48 -2.65 16.07
N PHE A 99 8.82 -1.74 15.35
CA PHE A 99 7.44 -1.31 15.60
C PHE A 99 6.68 -1.24 14.28
N ALA A 100 5.46 -1.75 14.30
CA ALA A 100 4.46 -1.44 13.30
C ALA A 100 3.14 -1.08 13.95
N TYR A 101 2.22 -0.49 13.18
CA TYR A 101 0.85 -0.25 13.60
C TYR A 101 -0.12 -0.62 12.48
N THR A 102 -1.35 -0.94 12.85
CA THR A 102 -2.49 -1.02 11.92
C THR A 102 -3.58 -0.13 12.45
N VAL A 103 -4.20 0.70 11.60
CA VAL A 103 -5.21 1.65 12.05
C VAL A 103 -6.47 1.60 11.18
N ASN A 104 -7.62 1.71 11.84
CA ASN A 104 -8.87 2.00 11.16
C ASN A 104 -9.09 3.52 11.19
N VAL A 105 -8.93 4.20 10.07
CA VAL A 105 -9.12 5.65 9.95
C VAL A 105 -10.57 5.93 9.56
N PRO A 106 -11.35 6.71 10.34
CA PRO A 106 -12.73 7.04 10.00
C PRO A 106 -12.89 7.62 8.59
N GLY A 107 -13.81 7.05 7.81
CA GLY A 107 -14.07 7.45 6.43
C GLY A 107 -13.07 6.90 5.40
N PHE A 108 -12.16 6.02 5.81
CA PHE A 108 -11.17 5.38 4.95
C PHE A 108 -11.25 3.84 5.01
N GLY A 109 -10.70 3.17 4.00
CA GLY A 109 -10.74 1.71 3.88
C GLY A 109 -11.95 1.17 3.10
N PHE A 110 -11.91 -0.12 2.80
CA PHE A 110 -12.88 -0.81 1.96
C PHE A 110 -14.26 -0.90 2.62
N LEU A 111 -14.30 -1.13 3.95
CA LEU A 111 -15.50 -1.28 4.76
C LEU A 111 -15.81 -0.04 5.63
N ARG A 112 -15.40 1.15 5.15
CA ARG A 112 -15.51 2.42 5.89
C ARG A 112 -16.92 2.80 6.33
N ASN A 113 -17.96 2.29 5.66
CA ASN A 113 -19.36 2.55 6.02
C ASN A 113 -19.87 1.54 7.06
N GLU A 114 -19.37 0.31 7.03
CA GLU A 114 -19.76 -0.77 7.93
C GLU A 114 -19.00 -0.76 9.24
N ILE A 115 -17.76 -0.25 9.24
CA ILE A 115 -16.86 -0.20 10.40
C ILE A 115 -16.23 1.21 10.49
N PRO A 116 -17.02 2.24 10.83
CA PRO A 116 -16.61 3.64 10.69
C PRO A 116 -15.74 4.17 11.84
N GLY A 117 -15.66 3.44 12.96
CA GLY A 117 -15.04 3.92 14.19
C GLY A 117 -13.50 3.86 14.16
N PRO A 118 -12.80 4.81 14.78
CA PRO A 118 -11.35 4.78 14.87
C PRO A 118 -10.89 3.56 15.67
N ALA A 119 -9.76 2.97 15.28
CA ALA A 119 -9.10 1.91 16.06
C ALA A 119 -7.61 1.84 15.72
N ILE A 120 -6.82 1.25 16.61
CA ILE A 120 -5.38 1.03 16.42
C ILE A 120 -4.96 -0.32 16.99
N LEU A 121 -4.07 -1.02 16.28
CA LEU A 121 -3.29 -2.15 16.77
C LEU A 121 -1.82 -1.76 16.78
N HIS A 122 -1.14 -2.06 17.88
CA HIS A 122 0.29 -1.87 18.04
C HIS A 122 1.01 -3.20 17.90
N TRP A 123 2.04 -3.25 17.07
CA TRP A 123 2.81 -4.45 16.80
C TRP A 123 4.25 -4.28 17.27
N ASP A 124 4.66 -5.15 18.19
CA ASP A 124 6.04 -5.29 18.62
C ASP A 124 6.72 -6.35 17.76
N ILE A 125 7.78 -5.94 17.04
CA ILE A 125 8.53 -6.79 16.12
C ILE A 125 9.84 -7.23 16.76
N VAL A 126 10.07 -8.53 16.78
CA VAL A 126 11.32 -9.17 17.23
C VAL A 126 11.73 -10.21 16.19
N GLY A 127 12.81 -9.91 15.45
CA GLY A 127 13.26 -10.78 14.37
C GLY A 127 12.23 -10.82 13.23
N ASP A 128 11.79 -12.02 12.87
CA ASP A 128 10.80 -12.26 11.80
C ASP A 128 9.36 -12.34 12.34
N VAL A 129 9.13 -11.97 13.60
CA VAL A 129 7.85 -12.16 14.29
C VAL A 129 7.33 -10.85 14.85
N ALA A 130 6.05 -10.59 14.65
CA ALA A 130 5.30 -9.53 15.29
C ALA A 130 4.20 -10.08 16.19
N THR A 131 4.04 -9.44 17.36
CA THR A 131 2.93 -9.71 18.28
C THR A 131 2.26 -8.40 18.67
N SER A 132 0.99 -8.44 19.07
CA SER A 132 0.27 -7.25 19.48
C SER A 132 -0.32 -7.42 20.87
N ARG A 133 -0.08 -6.43 21.73
CA ARG A 133 -0.78 -6.31 23.02
C ARG A 133 -2.29 -6.10 22.85
N ASP A 134 -2.71 -5.58 21.71
CA ASP A 134 -4.10 -5.31 21.38
C ASP A 134 -4.79 -6.54 20.75
N LEU A 135 -4.03 -7.59 20.39
CA LEU A 135 -4.51 -8.89 19.93
C LEU A 135 -3.76 -10.06 20.63
N PRO A 136 -4.01 -10.31 21.94
CA PRO A 136 -3.38 -11.42 22.63
C PRO A 136 -3.63 -12.77 21.93
N GLY A 137 -2.58 -13.57 21.78
CA GLY A 137 -2.65 -14.87 21.09
C GLY A 137 -2.52 -14.81 19.57
N VAL A 138 -2.36 -13.61 18.99
CA VAL A 138 -2.02 -13.44 17.56
C VAL A 138 -0.52 -13.26 17.39
N ARG A 139 0.02 -13.88 16.35
CA ARG A 139 1.42 -13.76 15.93
C ARG A 139 1.49 -13.74 14.41
N ILE A 140 2.18 -12.74 13.86
CA ILE A 140 2.36 -12.56 12.42
C ILE A 140 3.83 -12.70 12.09
N HIS A 141 4.14 -13.42 11.02
CA HIS A 141 5.52 -13.51 10.53
C HIS A 141 5.78 -12.48 9.43
N ALA A 142 7.03 -12.06 9.32
CA ALA A 142 7.48 -11.10 8.31
C ALA A 142 7.35 -11.69 6.90
N ASP A 143 6.49 -11.10 6.10
CA ASP A 143 6.43 -11.24 4.65
C ASP A 143 6.46 -9.81 4.06
N SER A 144 7.52 -9.07 4.44
CA SER A 144 7.55 -7.63 4.28
C SER A 144 7.58 -7.18 2.82
N SER A 145 6.81 -6.14 2.55
CA SER A 145 6.62 -5.51 1.24
C SER A 145 6.74 -3.99 1.34
N MET A 146 6.85 -3.33 0.19
CA MET A 146 6.74 -1.88 0.08
C MET A 146 5.38 -1.56 -0.55
N GLY A 147 4.50 -0.86 0.17
CA GLY A 147 3.21 -0.38 -0.32
C GLY A 147 3.38 0.64 -1.44
N THR A 148 4.25 1.65 -1.24
CA THR A 148 4.62 2.61 -2.29
C THR A 148 5.99 2.36 -2.90
N MET A 149 6.01 2.04 -4.20
CA MET A 149 7.18 2.11 -5.09
C MET A 149 6.75 2.73 -6.42
N GLY A 150 7.36 3.84 -6.83
CA GLY A 150 6.92 4.51 -8.05
C GLY A 150 7.92 5.48 -8.64
N ILE A 151 7.65 5.88 -9.88
CA ILE A 151 8.48 6.83 -10.63
C ILE A 151 7.70 8.10 -10.98
N ALA A 152 8.36 9.14 -11.49
CA ALA A 152 7.64 10.32 -11.97
C ALA A 152 6.98 10.05 -13.33
N LEU A 153 5.75 10.53 -13.48
CA LEU A 153 5.09 10.62 -14.78
C LEU A 153 5.65 11.82 -15.58
N SER A 154 5.54 11.76 -16.90
CA SER A 154 5.75 12.95 -17.74
C SER A 154 4.66 13.98 -17.47
N VAL A 155 4.90 15.24 -17.86
CA VAL A 155 3.88 16.29 -17.76
C VAL A 155 2.62 15.91 -18.55
N ALA A 156 2.79 15.44 -19.79
CA ALA A 156 1.67 15.04 -20.63
C ALA A 156 0.86 13.88 -20.00
N LYS A 157 1.54 12.86 -19.48
CA LYS A 157 0.86 11.73 -18.83
C LYS A 157 0.18 12.15 -17.52
N THR A 158 0.77 13.10 -16.79
CA THR A 158 0.13 13.73 -15.62
C THR A 158 -1.14 14.49 -16.00
N ASP A 159 -1.14 15.19 -17.13
CA ASP A 159 -2.35 15.86 -17.66
C ASP A 159 -3.45 14.85 -18.04
N ASP A 160 -3.10 13.73 -18.68
CA ASP A 160 -4.05 12.65 -19.00
C ASP A 160 -4.69 12.05 -17.75
N VAL A 161 -3.87 11.77 -16.73
CA VAL A 161 -4.31 11.27 -15.41
C VAL A 161 -5.28 12.27 -14.78
N PHE A 162 -4.92 13.55 -14.76
CA PHE A 162 -5.77 14.57 -14.17
C PHE A 162 -7.10 14.69 -14.92
N ALA A 163 -7.08 14.67 -16.24
CA ALA A 163 -8.28 14.79 -17.06
C ALA A 163 -9.29 13.65 -16.76
N ARG A 164 -8.84 12.39 -16.69
CA ARG A 164 -9.74 11.26 -16.39
C ARG A 164 -10.23 11.24 -14.94
N GLU A 165 -9.41 11.67 -13.98
CA GLU A 165 -9.81 11.73 -12.57
C GLU A 165 -10.79 12.88 -12.32
N GLU A 166 -10.61 14.02 -12.99
CA GLU A 166 -11.54 15.14 -12.92
C GLU A 166 -12.88 14.78 -13.58
N GLU A 167 -12.85 14.09 -14.73
CA GLU A 167 -14.05 13.56 -15.38
C GLU A 167 -14.84 12.63 -14.45
N LEU A 168 -14.15 11.70 -13.79
CA LEU A 168 -14.74 10.80 -12.80
C LEU A 168 -15.36 11.58 -11.63
N ARG A 169 -14.66 12.60 -11.11
CA ARG A 169 -15.15 13.47 -10.04
C ARG A 169 -16.45 14.17 -10.42
N LEU A 170 -16.52 14.71 -11.64
CA LEU A 170 -17.69 15.43 -12.14
C LEU A 170 -18.93 14.54 -12.27
N ARG A 171 -18.74 13.22 -12.46
CA ARG A 171 -19.83 12.21 -12.41
C ARG A 171 -20.07 11.62 -11.03
N GLY A 172 -19.48 12.20 -9.97
CA GLY A 172 -19.69 11.80 -8.58
C GLY A 172 -18.77 10.69 -8.07
N GLY A 173 -17.73 10.32 -8.83
CA GLY A 173 -16.72 9.38 -8.38
C GLY A 173 -15.81 9.97 -7.30
N PHE A 174 -15.30 9.08 -6.45
CA PHE A 174 -14.38 9.45 -5.36
C PHE A 174 -12.95 9.52 -5.89
N VAL A 175 -12.37 10.73 -5.93
CA VAL A 175 -10.99 10.96 -6.38
C VAL A 175 -10.25 11.87 -5.41
N LEU A 176 -8.92 11.77 -5.40
CA LEU A 176 -8.04 12.60 -4.59
C LEU A 176 -7.19 13.51 -5.51
N PRO A 177 -7.67 14.73 -5.81
CA PRO A 177 -6.95 15.64 -6.69
C PRO A 177 -5.64 16.11 -6.04
N PRO A 178 -4.76 16.79 -6.82
CA PRO A 178 -3.61 17.50 -6.25
C PRO A 178 -4.02 18.39 -5.07
N GLU A 179 -3.40 18.16 -3.91
CA GLU A 179 -3.63 18.92 -2.68
C GLU A 179 -2.31 19.59 -2.25
N PRO A 180 -2.21 20.93 -2.39
CA PRO A 180 -1.00 21.67 -2.02
C PRO A 180 -0.74 21.77 -0.51
N ALA A 181 -1.76 21.66 0.34
CA ALA A 181 -1.56 21.62 1.78
C ALA A 181 -0.70 20.41 2.17
N GLY A 182 0.28 20.61 3.06
CA GLY A 182 1.19 19.55 3.50
C GLY A 182 2.13 18.98 2.42
N ALA A 183 2.15 19.55 1.21
CA ALA A 183 2.95 19.03 0.11
C ALA A 183 4.44 19.31 0.29
N VAL A 184 5.26 18.29 0.09
CA VAL A 184 6.73 18.33 0.14
C VAL A 184 7.27 17.90 -1.23
N PRO A 185 8.14 18.69 -1.89
CA PRO A 185 8.68 19.97 -1.44
C PRO A 185 7.70 21.13 -1.65
N ALA A 186 7.47 21.93 -0.59
CA ALA A 186 6.50 23.03 -0.59
C ALA A 186 6.79 24.10 -1.66
N ARG A 187 8.08 24.33 -1.98
CA ARG A 187 8.50 25.28 -3.04
C ARG A 187 7.98 24.92 -4.43
N LEU A 188 7.69 23.64 -4.70
CA LEU A 188 7.17 23.16 -5.99
C LEU A 188 5.66 22.88 -5.92
N CYS A 189 5.27 22.13 -4.89
CA CYS A 189 3.94 21.54 -4.78
C CYS A 189 3.06 22.18 -3.71
N GLY A 190 3.61 23.03 -2.84
CA GLY A 190 2.87 23.70 -1.78
C GLY A 190 1.91 24.77 -2.29
N PRO A 191 1.19 25.49 -1.41
CA PRO A 191 0.15 26.45 -1.80
C PRO A 191 0.62 27.56 -2.75
N SER A 192 1.89 27.97 -2.64
CA SER A 192 2.53 28.95 -3.52
C SER A 192 3.41 28.32 -4.61
N GLY A 193 3.47 26.99 -4.67
CA GLY A 193 4.29 26.25 -5.63
C GLY A 193 3.80 26.43 -7.08
N PRO A 194 4.71 26.58 -8.06
CA PRO A 194 4.36 26.85 -9.45
C PRO A 194 3.70 25.67 -10.15
N VAL A 195 3.91 24.43 -9.66
CA VAL A 195 3.40 23.20 -10.27
C VAL A 195 2.38 22.47 -9.39
N ARG A 196 1.89 23.14 -8.34
CA ARG A 196 1.00 22.57 -7.31
C ARG A 196 -0.25 21.89 -7.87
N SER A 197 -0.79 22.39 -8.98
CA SER A 197 -1.99 21.85 -9.64
C SER A 197 -1.74 20.54 -10.42
N ARG A 198 -0.50 20.07 -10.46
CA ARG A 198 -0.08 18.82 -11.13
C ARG A 198 0.76 17.91 -10.24
N CYS A 199 0.99 18.27 -8.99
CA CYS A 199 1.66 17.40 -8.04
C CYS A 199 0.70 16.30 -7.56
N LEU A 200 0.85 15.09 -8.10
CA LEU A 200 -0.06 13.99 -7.83
C LEU A 200 0.07 13.51 -6.39
N ARG A 201 -1.07 13.26 -5.74
CA ARG A 201 -1.13 12.51 -4.48
C ARG A 201 -0.62 11.10 -4.70
N THR A 202 0.06 10.56 -3.71
CA THR A 202 0.68 9.23 -3.72
C THR A 202 -0.27 8.13 -3.27
N ILE A 203 -1.52 8.45 -2.93
CA ILE A 203 -2.52 7.48 -2.43
C ILE A 203 -3.01 6.54 -3.55
N PRO A 204 -3.53 7.02 -4.68
CA PRO A 204 -4.04 6.09 -5.70
C PRO A 204 -2.91 5.50 -6.56
N THR A 205 -3.02 4.22 -6.84
CA THR A 205 -2.21 3.50 -7.83
C THR A 205 -2.44 4.07 -9.23
N ARG A 206 -1.37 4.21 -10.02
CA ARG A 206 -1.45 4.62 -11.43
C ARG A 206 -0.41 3.88 -12.26
N GLU A 207 -0.26 4.29 -13.52
CA GLU A 207 0.71 3.69 -14.46
C GLU A 207 2.17 3.83 -14.01
N ASN A 208 2.47 4.78 -13.12
CA ASN A 208 3.79 4.91 -12.50
C ASN A 208 4.04 3.98 -11.32
N ALA A 209 3.20 2.95 -11.15
CA ALA A 209 3.04 2.18 -9.92
C ALA A 209 2.53 3.08 -8.78
N GLY A 210 3.41 3.59 -7.91
CA GLY A 210 3.02 4.39 -6.76
C GLY A 210 2.58 3.48 -5.61
N ASN A 211 1.42 3.76 -4.98
CA ASN A 211 0.82 2.87 -3.97
C ASN A 211 0.29 1.64 -4.67
N ILE A 212 1.00 0.53 -4.61
CA ILE A 212 0.62 -0.71 -5.31
C ILE A 212 0.06 -1.76 -4.34
N ASP A 213 0.53 -1.75 -3.09
CA ASP A 213 0.02 -2.61 -2.00
C ASP A 213 -0.09 -4.09 -2.42
N VAL A 214 0.94 -4.57 -3.13
CA VAL A 214 1.04 -5.97 -3.59
C VAL A 214 1.92 -6.74 -2.64
N LYS A 215 1.31 -7.51 -1.73
CA LYS A 215 2.03 -8.29 -0.70
C LYS A 215 3.02 -9.31 -1.26
N GLN A 216 2.86 -9.73 -2.52
CA GLN A 216 3.74 -10.71 -3.18
C GLN A 216 5.08 -10.08 -3.64
N LEU A 217 5.20 -8.75 -3.64
CA LEU A 217 6.43 -7.99 -3.91
C LEU A 217 7.31 -7.89 -2.66
N THR A 218 7.78 -9.05 -2.21
CA THR A 218 8.73 -9.22 -1.11
C THR A 218 10.18 -9.30 -1.63
N LYS A 219 11.13 -9.52 -0.72
CA LYS A 219 12.52 -9.88 -1.03
C LYS A 219 12.64 -10.86 -2.20
N GLY A 220 13.48 -10.50 -3.18
CA GLY A 220 13.73 -11.27 -4.41
C GLY A 220 12.73 -11.03 -5.55
N GLY A 221 11.65 -10.26 -5.30
CA GLY A 221 10.75 -9.79 -6.35
C GLY A 221 11.35 -8.68 -7.20
N THR A 222 10.86 -8.55 -8.43
CA THR A 222 11.20 -7.45 -9.33
C THR A 222 9.93 -6.75 -9.80
N LEU A 223 9.84 -5.45 -9.54
CA LEU A 223 8.82 -4.58 -10.10
C LEU A 223 9.34 -3.99 -11.42
N LEU A 224 8.51 -4.02 -12.46
CA LEU A 224 8.80 -3.57 -13.82
C LEU A 224 7.92 -2.35 -14.14
N ILE A 225 8.52 -1.17 -14.32
CA ILE A 225 7.76 0.08 -14.52
C ILE A 225 8.13 0.71 -15.87
N PRO A 226 7.16 0.99 -16.76
CA PRO A 226 7.42 1.76 -17.97
C PRO A 226 8.01 3.14 -17.62
N VAL A 227 9.12 3.52 -18.26
CA VAL A 227 9.76 4.82 -17.99
C VAL A 227 9.02 5.92 -18.73
N PHE A 228 8.65 7.00 -18.02
CA PHE A 228 7.92 8.15 -18.58
C PHE A 228 8.77 9.41 -18.72
N VAL A 229 9.87 9.52 -17.97
CA VAL A 229 10.80 10.66 -17.99
C VAL A 229 12.24 10.17 -17.93
N ARG A 230 13.17 10.98 -18.44
CA ARG A 230 14.60 10.70 -18.32
C ARG A 230 14.97 10.47 -16.86
N GLY A 231 15.75 9.42 -16.61
CA GLY A 231 16.19 9.05 -15.27
C GLY A 231 15.14 8.33 -14.43
N ALA A 232 13.90 8.14 -14.92
CA ALA A 232 12.73 7.58 -14.24
C ALA A 232 12.26 8.35 -12.99
N LEU A 233 13.17 8.72 -12.08
CA LEU A 233 12.90 9.40 -10.80
C LEU A 233 12.16 8.49 -9.82
N PHE A 234 12.79 7.37 -9.45
CA PHE A 234 12.23 6.36 -8.57
C PHE A 234 12.19 6.79 -7.10
N SER A 235 11.11 6.53 -6.39
CA SER A 235 10.95 6.77 -4.95
C SER A 235 10.19 5.62 -4.29
N ALA A 236 10.43 5.41 -2.99
CA ALA A 236 9.75 4.37 -2.22
C ALA A 236 9.48 4.83 -0.78
N GLY A 237 8.45 4.24 -0.16
CA GLY A 237 8.03 4.48 1.21
C GLY A 237 6.92 3.51 1.58
N ASP A 238 6.25 3.76 2.71
CA ASP A 238 5.02 3.02 3.06
C ASP A 238 5.27 1.50 3.17
N ALA A 239 6.17 1.11 4.06
CA ALA A 239 6.58 -0.29 4.18
C ALA A 239 5.66 -1.06 5.12
N HIS A 240 5.41 -2.32 4.76
CA HIS A 240 4.52 -3.21 5.50
C HIS A 240 5.31 -4.38 6.06
N PHE A 241 5.16 -4.66 7.35
CA PHE A 241 5.76 -5.86 7.94
C PHE A 241 5.13 -7.14 7.36
N ALA A 242 3.81 -7.11 7.21
CA ALA A 242 2.96 -8.11 6.56
C ALA A 242 1.68 -7.43 6.09
N GLN A 243 1.01 -8.02 5.09
CA GLN A 243 -0.21 -7.49 4.49
C GLN A 243 -1.13 -8.63 4.01
N GLY A 244 -2.44 -8.46 4.17
CA GLY A 244 -3.46 -9.29 3.51
C GLY A 244 -3.85 -8.73 2.14
N ASP A 245 -4.38 -9.57 1.24
CA ASP A 245 -4.82 -9.08 -0.07
C ASP A 245 -5.97 -8.06 0.07
N GLY A 246 -5.84 -6.95 -0.66
CA GLY A 246 -6.83 -5.87 -0.73
C GLY A 246 -6.73 -4.82 0.38
N GLU A 247 -5.85 -4.99 1.38
CA GLU A 247 -5.56 -4.01 2.43
C GLU A 247 -6.86 -3.39 2.99
N ILE A 248 -7.79 -4.25 3.38
CA ILE A 248 -9.20 -3.85 3.46
C ILE A 248 -9.49 -2.74 4.50
N SER A 249 -8.66 -2.57 5.53
CA SER A 249 -8.80 -1.44 6.48
C SER A 249 -8.17 -0.12 5.99
N GLY A 250 -7.59 -0.12 4.79
CA GLY A 250 -6.84 1.00 4.21
C GLY A 250 -5.46 1.21 4.83
N THR A 251 -5.08 0.39 5.79
CA THR A 251 -3.71 0.27 6.29
C THR A 251 -3.46 -1.19 6.61
N THR A 252 -2.20 -1.56 6.76
CA THR A 252 -1.81 -2.87 7.27
C THR A 252 -0.81 -2.75 8.42
N MET A 253 0.21 -3.61 8.54
CA MET A 253 1.28 -3.42 9.51
C MET A 253 2.32 -2.40 9.03
N GLU A 254 1.95 -1.12 9.09
CA GLU A 254 2.77 0.03 8.68
C GLU A 254 4.00 0.21 9.55
N MET A 255 5.16 0.43 8.92
CA MET A 255 6.42 0.64 9.62
C MET A 255 7.39 1.56 8.87
N ASN A 256 8.39 2.06 9.61
CA ASN A 256 9.63 2.49 8.95
C ASN A 256 10.37 1.26 8.43
N THR A 257 11.30 1.45 7.49
CA THR A 257 12.17 0.34 7.05
C THR A 257 13.50 0.87 6.52
N THR A 258 14.48 -0.03 6.41
CA THR A 258 15.57 0.14 5.45
C THR A 258 15.29 -0.74 4.24
N PHE A 259 14.95 -0.10 3.13
CA PHE A 259 14.73 -0.74 1.84
C PHE A 259 16.05 -0.83 1.06
N VAL A 260 16.43 -2.03 0.64
CA VAL A 260 17.62 -2.28 -0.17
C VAL A 260 17.17 -2.66 -1.57
N VAL A 261 17.50 -1.84 -2.54
CA VAL A 261 16.98 -1.94 -3.91
C VAL A 261 18.11 -1.88 -4.93
N ARG A 262 17.96 -2.61 -6.03
CA ARG A 262 18.88 -2.55 -7.17
C ARG A 262 18.10 -2.27 -8.44
N PHE A 263 18.66 -1.44 -9.32
CA PHE A 263 17.99 -1.05 -10.55
C PHE A 263 18.55 -1.76 -11.78
N GLY A 264 17.68 -2.12 -12.70
CA GLY A 264 17.99 -2.61 -14.04
C GLY A 264 17.23 -1.82 -15.10
N LEU A 265 17.57 -1.99 -16.38
CA LEU A 265 16.88 -1.36 -17.49
C LEU A 265 16.75 -2.32 -18.67
N ARG A 266 15.51 -2.56 -19.13
CA ARG A 266 15.23 -3.20 -20.41
C ARG A 266 14.98 -2.12 -21.46
N LYS A 267 16.02 -1.83 -22.24
CA LYS A 267 16.02 -0.71 -23.20
C LYS A 267 14.95 -0.88 -24.27
N GLY A 268 14.08 0.12 -24.41
CA GLY A 268 12.98 0.16 -25.39
C GLY A 268 11.89 -0.90 -25.24
N GLU A 269 11.92 -1.73 -24.18
CA GLU A 269 11.01 -2.88 -24.05
C GLU A 269 9.56 -2.45 -23.87
N ALA A 270 9.30 -1.45 -23.02
CA ALA A 270 7.94 -0.96 -22.81
C ALA A 270 7.31 -0.46 -24.11
N ARG A 271 8.07 0.23 -24.96
CA ARG A 271 7.60 0.65 -26.29
C ARG A 271 7.39 -0.53 -27.23
N ARG A 272 8.34 -1.48 -27.26
CA ARG A 272 8.30 -2.64 -28.16
C ARG A 272 7.11 -3.56 -27.89
N LEU A 273 6.74 -3.70 -26.63
CA LEU A 273 5.67 -4.59 -26.16
C LEU A 273 4.37 -3.86 -25.79
N ASP A 274 4.29 -2.55 -26.02
CA ASP A 274 3.16 -1.70 -25.63
C ASP A 274 2.77 -1.83 -24.14
N ILE A 275 3.78 -1.92 -23.26
CA ILE A 275 3.58 -2.01 -21.82
C ILE A 275 3.26 -0.61 -21.30
N THR A 276 2.00 -0.41 -20.91
CA THR A 276 1.47 0.88 -20.43
C THR A 276 1.26 0.93 -18.91
N THR A 277 1.29 -0.22 -18.24
CA THR A 277 1.12 -0.38 -16.79
C THR A 277 2.26 -1.21 -16.23
N PHE A 278 2.62 -0.97 -14.97
CA PHE A 278 3.64 -1.75 -14.27
C PHE A 278 3.27 -3.25 -14.20
N GLN A 279 4.30 -4.08 -14.08
CA GLN A 279 4.23 -5.54 -13.96
C GLN A 279 5.16 -5.97 -12.84
N PHE A 280 5.05 -7.20 -12.37
CA PHE A 280 6.06 -7.76 -11.46
C PHE A 280 6.34 -9.22 -11.77
N GLU A 281 7.55 -9.65 -11.45
CA GLU A 281 8.02 -11.01 -11.66
C GLU A 281 8.90 -11.48 -10.50
N ARG A 282 8.99 -12.80 -10.35
CA ARG A 282 9.87 -13.46 -9.39
C ARG A 282 10.15 -14.89 -9.85
N ASN A 283 11.27 -15.44 -9.39
CA ASN A 283 11.72 -16.80 -9.76
C ASN A 283 11.65 -17.82 -8.60
N SER A 284 11.01 -17.47 -7.49
CA SER A 284 10.84 -18.34 -6.30
C SER A 284 9.55 -17.97 -5.54
N PHE A 285 9.23 -18.64 -4.43
CA PHE A 285 8.08 -18.31 -3.57
C PHE A 285 8.22 -16.94 -2.92
N PHE A 286 7.11 -16.21 -2.71
CA PHE A 286 7.09 -14.87 -2.09
C PHE A 286 7.23 -14.84 -0.59
N ALA A 287 6.87 -15.93 0.04
CA ALA A 287 7.16 -16.24 1.42
C ALA A 287 7.80 -17.64 1.46
N PRO A 288 8.38 -18.09 2.58
CA PRO A 288 8.65 -19.51 2.80
C PRO A 288 7.45 -20.37 2.36
N PRO A 289 7.65 -21.50 1.66
CA PRO A 289 6.56 -22.26 1.03
C PRO A 289 5.39 -22.59 1.96
N GLU A 290 5.68 -22.88 3.23
CA GLU A 290 4.70 -23.20 4.27
C GLU A 290 3.77 -22.03 4.60
N ARG A 291 4.21 -20.79 4.35
CA ARG A 291 3.43 -19.55 4.50
C ARG A 291 2.81 -19.10 3.17
N ALA A 292 3.49 -19.32 2.05
CA ALA A 292 3.01 -18.94 0.72
C ALA A 292 1.81 -19.78 0.25
N VAL A 293 1.75 -21.05 0.65
CA VAL A 293 0.63 -21.95 0.38
C VAL A 293 0.18 -22.54 1.72
N PRO A 294 -0.92 -22.05 2.31
CA PRO A 294 -1.31 -22.43 3.66
C PRO A 294 -1.67 -23.91 3.75
N ARG A 295 -1.02 -24.61 4.68
CA ARG A 295 -1.42 -26.00 5.01
C ARG A 295 -2.77 -26.07 5.72
N ARG A 296 -3.05 -25.12 6.63
CA ARG A 296 -4.31 -25.03 7.39
C ARG A 296 -4.87 -23.62 7.25
N PHE A 297 -6.05 -23.51 6.68
CA PHE A 297 -6.75 -22.25 6.48
C PHE A 297 -8.24 -22.41 6.76
N PHE A 298 -8.90 -21.28 7.01
CA PHE A 298 -10.35 -21.14 7.01
C PHE A 298 -10.73 -20.09 5.98
N ALA A 299 -11.81 -20.30 5.23
CA ALA A 299 -12.25 -19.34 4.23
C ALA A 299 -13.74 -19.05 4.37
N THR A 300 -14.11 -17.77 4.29
CA THR A 300 -15.50 -17.35 4.11
C THR A 300 -15.75 -16.97 2.66
N ILE A 301 -17.00 -17.09 2.22
CA ILE A 301 -17.39 -16.87 0.83
C ILE A 301 -18.30 -15.64 0.76
N GLY A 302 -18.07 -14.83 -0.26
CA GLY A 302 -18.95 -13.75 -0.67
C GLY A 302 -19.34 -13.92 -2.13
N ILE A 303 -20.60 -13.64 -2.41
CA ILE A 303 -21.15 -13.54 -3.75
C ILE A 303 -21.77 -12.15 -3.93
N SER A 304 -22.22 -11.84 -5.14
CA SER A 304 -22.92 -10.58 -5.49
C SER A 304 -24.31 -10.42 -4.82
N PHE A 305 -24.53 -11.09 -3.68
CA PHE A 305 -25.72 -11.04 -2.83
C PHE A 305 -25.38 -11.28 -1.34
N PRO A 306 -26.09 -10.64 -0.41
CA PRO A 306 -26.96 -9.48 -0.61
C PRO A 306 -26.15 -8.19 -0.70
N ASP A 307 -26.68 -7.19 -1.42
CA ASP A 307 -26.28 -5.79 -1.22
C ASP A 307 -26.83 -5.23 0.10
N SER A 308 -26.59 -3.95 0.38
CA SER A 308 -27.10 -3.28 1.59
C SER A 308 -28.63 -3.20 1.67
N ALA A 309 -29.35 -3.40 0.56
CA ALA A 309 -30.81 -3.44 0.48
C ALA A 309 -31.38 -4.87 0.40
N GLY A 310 -30.56 -5.91 0.58
CA GLY A 310 -30.99 -7.30 0.50
C GLY A 310 -31.22 -7.80 -0.93
N LYS A 311 -30.64 -7.14 -1.95
CA LYS A 311 -30.83 -7.47 -3.37
C LYS A 311 -29.60 -8.15 -3.96
N ASN A 312 -29.85 -8.88 -5.04
CA ASN A 312 -28.80 -9.48 -5.86
C ASN A 312 -28.30 -8.45 -6.87
N GLN A 313 -26.99 -8.35 -7.06
CA GLN A 313 -26.35 -7.48 -8.04
C GLN A 313 -25.73 -8.33 -9.15
N SER A 314 -25.76 -7.83 -10.38
CA SER A 314 -25.19 -8.55 -11.52
C SER A 314 -23.68 -8.39 -11.52
N GLU A 315 -22.95 -9.51 -11.40
CA GLU A 315 -21.52 -9.57 -11.70
C GLU A 315 -20.68 -8.57 -10.86
N ASP A 316 -21.14 -8.29 -9.63
CA ASP A 316 -20.49 -7.31 -8.75
C ASP A 316 -19.40 -7.99 -7.91
N LEU A 317 -18.16 -7.85 -8.40
CA LEU A 317 -16.97 -8.36 -7.73
C LEU A 317 -16.68 -7.61 -6.41
N THR A 318 -16.94 -6.30 -6.38
CA THR A 318 -16.69 -5.45 -5.21
C THR A 318 -17.61 -5.88 -4.07
N LEU A 319 -18.89 -6.10 -4.37
CA LEU A 319 -19.86 -6.62 -3.42
C LEU A 319 -19.48 -8.03 -2.93
N SER A 320 -19.03 -8.90 -3.84
CA SER A 320 -18.58 -10.25 -3.48
C SER A 320 -17.41 -10.21 -2.50
N ALA A 321 -16.39 -9.40 -2.79
CA ALA A 321 -15.25 -9.18 -1.89
C ALA A 321 -15.68 -8.61 -0.53
N ARG A 322 -16.56 -7.60 -0.52
CA ARG A 322 -17.14 -7.03 0.69
C ARG A 322 -17.83 -8.08 1.54
N ASN A 323 -18.67 -8.91 0.94
CA ASN A 323 -19.46 -9.92 1.65
C ASN A 323 -18.57 -11.05 2.20
N ALA A 324 -17.52 -11.44 1.47
CA ALA A 324 -16.52 -12.40 1.93
C ALA A 324 -15.79 -11.86 3.17
N ALA A 325 -15.31 -10.62 3.10
CA ALA A 325 -14.60 -9.94 4.18
C ALA A 325 -15.47 -9.76 5.43
N LEU A 326 -16.71 -9.26 5.28
CA LEU A 326 -17.65 -9.11 6.40
C LEU A 326 -17.96 -10.44 7.08
N SER A 327 -18.10 -11.52 6.30
CA SER A 327 -18.30 -12.86 6.84
C SER A 327 -17.08 -13.36 7.63
N MET A 328 -15.85 -13.06 7.17
CA MET A 328 -14.62 -13.38 7.90
C MET A 328 -14.55 -12.61 9.22
N ILE A 329 -14.84 -11.31 9.18
CA ILE A 329 -14.89 -10.45 10.37
C ILE A 329 -15.89 -11.00 11.38
N ASP A 330 -17.11 -11.36 10.94
CA ASP A 330 -18.13 -11.97 11.80
C ASP A 330 -17.68 -13.32 12.38
N HIS A 331 -16.98 -14.14 11.60
CA HIS A 331 -16.42 -15.41 12.07
C HIS A 331 -15.39 -15.18 13.17
N LEU A 332 -14.45 -14.26 12.96
CA LEU A 332 -13.42 -13.89 13.94
C LEU A 332 -14.04 -13.35 15.24
N VAL A 333 -15.04 -12.50 15.14
CA VAL A 333 -15.79 -12.00 16.31
C VAL A 333 -16.43 -13.16 17.08
N LYS A 334 -17.13 -14.06 16.39
CA LYS A 334 -17.89 -15.16 17.03
C LYS A 334 -17.01 -16.26 17.61
N THR A 335 -15.87 -16.56 16.97
CA THR A 335 -15.06 -17.74 17.31
C THR A 335 -13.78 -17.41 18.06
N ARG A 336 -13.26 -16.18 17.93
CA ARG A 336 -12.04 -15.72 18.58
C ARG A 336 -12.28 -14.60 19.61
N GLY A 337 -13.52 -14.11 19.73
CA GLY A 337 -13.89 -13.09 20.72
C GLY A 337 -13.30 -11.71 20.44
N LEU A 338 -12.83 -11.46 19.22
CA LEU A 338 -12.30 -10.16 18.82
C LEU A 338 -13.43 -9.12 18.74
N THR A 339 -13.09 -7.85 18.98
CA THR A 339 -13.99 -6.75 18.59
C THR A 339 -14.10 -6.67 17.07
N ARG A 340 -15.16 -6.01 16.57
CA ARG A 340 -15.34 -5.84 15.13
C ARG A 340 -14.18 -5.09 14.47
N GLN A 341 -13.65 -4.05 15.12
CA GLN A 341 -12.48 -3.31 14.61
C GLN A 341 -11.19 -4.15 14.67
N GLN A 342 -10.97 -4.92 15.74
CA GLN A 342 -9.84 -5.85 15.84
C GLN A 342 -9.86 -6.88 14.70
N ALA A 343 -11.01 -7.52 14.47
CA ALA A 343 -11.18 -8.49 13.40
C ALA A 343 -10.99 -7.87 12.00
N TYR A 344 -11.44 -6.63 11.80
CA TYR A 344 -11.25 -5.90 10.54
C TYR A 344 -9.77 -5.59 10.26
N MET A 345 -9.06 -5.02 11.24
CA MET A 345 -7.64 -4.70 11.09
C MET A 345 -6.77 -5.95 10.98
N LEU A 346 -7.09 -7.02 11.73
CA LEU A 346 -6.44 -8.33 11.56
C LEU A 346 -6.67 -8.88 10.15
N SER A 347 -7.88 -8.73 9.61
CA SER A 347 -8.18 -9.17 8.24
C SER A 347 -7.37 -8.40 7.19
N SER A 348 -7.16 -7.09 7.37
CA SER A 348 -6.27 -6.29 6.51
C SER A 348 -4.79 -6.73 6.56
N THR A 349 -4.41 -7.40 7.64
CA THR A 349 -3.03 -7.86 7.87
C THR A 349 -2.80 -9.31 7.41
N ALA A 350 -3.81 -10.17 7.52
CA ALA A 350 -3.62 -11.62 7.50
C ALA A 350 -4.67 -12.42 6.71
N VAL A 351 -5.60 -11.74 6.03
CA VAL A 351 -6.65 -12.38 5.23
C VAL A 351 -6.48 -12.04 3.76
N ASP A 352 -6.63 -13.07 2.92
CA ASP A 352 -6.47 -12.95 1.47
C ASP A 352 -7.80 -13.03 0.75
N LEU A 353 -8.13 -12.01 -0.02
CA LEU A 353 -9.26 -12.01 -0.94
C LEU A 353 -8.87 -12.67 -2.26
N HIS A 354 -9.37 -13.88 -2.50
CA HIS A 354 -9.17 -14.57 -3.78
C HIS A 354 -10.42 -14.45 -4.65
N ILE A 355 -10.23 -14.03 -5.89
CA ILE A 355 -11.23 -14.16 -6.94
C ILE A 355 -11.26 -15.61 -7.39
N ASN A 356 -12.34 -16.34 -7.12
CA ASN A 356 -12.41 -17.76 -7.45
C ASN A 356 -13.01 -18.00 -8.84
N GLN A 357 -14.07 -17.27 -9.19
CA GLN A 357 -14.67 -17.28 -10.52
C GLN A 357 -15.32 -15.94 -10.87
N LEU A 358 -15.34 -15.63 -12.18
CA LEU A 358 -15.89 -14.40 -12.78
C LEU A 358 -16.84 -14.72 -13.96
N VAL A 359 -17.44 -15.90 -14.00
CA VAL A 359 -18.19 -16.36 -15.19
C VAL A 359 -19.55 -16.99 -14.87
N ASP A 360 -19.82 -17.31 -13.60
CA ASP A 360 -21.04 -17.99 -13.21
C ASP A 360 -22.15 -16.99 -12.88
N VAL A 361 -22.87 -16.54 -13.89
CA VAL A 361 -23.93 -15.55 -13.74
C VAL A 361 -25.07 -16.04 -12.81
N PRO A 362 -25.65 -15.16 -11.96
CA PRO A 362 -25.37 -13.72 -11.83
C PRO A 362 -24.23 -13.38 -10.86
N ASN A 363 -23.64 -14.37 -10.18
CA ASN A 363 -22.85 -14.16 -8.97
C ASN A 363 -21.37 -14.43 -9.23
N PHE A 364 -20.54 -13.40 -9.15
CA PHE A 364 -19.10 -13.64 -8.97
C PHE A 364 -18.83 -14.14 -7.56
N LEU A 365 -17.74 -14.89 -7.39
CA LEU A 365 -17.40 -15.50 -6.10
C LEU A 365 -16.01 -15.07 -5.68
N VAL A 366 -15.96 -14.47 -4.49
CA VAL A 366 -14.73 -14.13 -3.78
C VAL A 366 -14.70 -14.88 -2.46
N SER A 367 -13.54 -15.36 -2.10
CA SER A 367 -13.28 -15.96 -0.80
C SER A 367 -12.30 -15.13 0.00
N ALA A 368 -12.55 -14.96 1.30
CA ALA A 368 -11.61 -14.37 2.24
C ALA A 368 -10.92 -15.52 3.00
N PHE A 369 -9.64 -15.73 2.72
CA PHE A 369 -8.81 -16.83 3.21
C PHE A 369 -7.97 -16.39 4.41
N LEU A 370 -8.18 -17.03 5.56
CA LEU A 370 -7.41 -16.82 6.77
C LEU A 370 -6.48 -18.00 7.02
N HIS A 371 -5.17 -17.74 7.06
CA HIS A 371 -4.19 -18.74 7.47
C HIS A 371 -4.27 -18.92 8.98
N LEU A 372 -4.48 -20.16 9.47
CA LEU A 372 -4.74 -20.37 10.90
C LEU A 372 -3.49 -20.27 11.79
N HIS A 373 -2.30 -20.35 11.21
CA HIS A 373 -1.03 -20.18 11.93
C HIS A 373 -0.84 -18.80 12.58
N VAL A 374 -1.69 -17.82 12.25
CA VAL A 374 -1.64 -16.52 12.91
C VAL A 374 -2.07 -16.59 14.38
N PHE A 375 -2.75 -17.66 14.79
CA PHE A 375 -3.12 -17.89 16.17
C PHE A 375 -2.16 -18.89 16.83
N GLN A 376 -1.64 -18.52 18.00
CA GLN A 376 -0.61 -19.30 18.69
C GLN A 376 -1.10 -20.68 19.15
N ASP A 377 -2.40 -20.84 19.42
CA ASP A 377 -3.03 -22.10 19.84
C ASP A 377 -3.24 -23.11 18.69
N GLU A 378 -2.98 -22.70 17.45
CA GLU A 378 -3.16 -23.53 16.26
C GLU A 378 -1.85 -24.10 15.70
N GLU A 379 -0.68 -23.62 16.14
CA GLU A 379 0.62 -24.16 15.72
C GLU A 379 0.91 -25.54 16.29
N GLU A 380 0.32 -25.87 17.44
CA GLU A 380 0.51 -27.15 18.12
C GLU A 380 -0.41 -28.28 17.61
N LYS A 381 -1.25 -28.00 16.60
CA LYS A 381 -2.22 -28.94 15.98
C LYS A 381 -1.91 -29.19 14.50
#